data_AF-A0A7W1Y8Y1-F1
#
_entry.id   AF-A0A7W1Y8Y1-F1
#
_cell.length_a   1.000
_cell.length_b   1.000
_cell.length_c   1.000
_cell.angle_alpha   90.00
_cell.angle_beta   90.00
_cell.angle_gamma   90.00
#
_symmetry.space_group_name_H-M   'P 1'
#
loop_
_entity.id
_entity.type
_entity.pdbx_description
1 polymer ?
#
loop_
_entity_poly.entity_id
_entity_poly.type
_entity_poly.pdbx_seq_one_letter_code
_entity_poly.pdbx_strand_id
1 'polypeptide(L)'
;MREIKLNHINKKLKLKTECDQEVIDQIEEYINENYERHNLENTSIPKLEISNLLLINAVFEVLTLRKEKDKNFERIKSILSKI
;
A
#
# COMPACT_ATOMS: atom_id res chain seq x y z
N MET A 1 5.50 16.89 3.17
CA MET A 1 5.62 15.81 4.18
C MET A 1 4.23 15.23 4.36
N ARG A 2 4.09 13.91 4.28
CA ARG A 2 2.82 13.19 4.42
C ARG A 2 2.81 12.40 5.72
N GLU A 3 1.63 12.08 6.23
CA GLU A 3 1.45 11.33 7.47
C GLU A 3 0.51 10.15 7.23
N ILE A 4 0.82 9.00 7.83
CA ILE A 4 -0.06 7.83 7.91
C ILE A 4 -0.41 7.61 9.38
N LYS A 5 -1.70 7.53 9.69
CA LYS A 5 -2.21 7.23 11.03
C LYS A 5 -2.26 5.72 11.24
N LEU A 6 -1.60 5.27 12.30
CA LEU A 6 -1.54 3.88 12.72
C LEU A 6 -2.46 3.69 13.92
N ASN A 7 -3.70 3.25 13.68
CA ASN A 7 -4.77 3.21 14.68
C ASN A 7 -4.41 2.30 15.87
N HIS A 8 -3.78 1.16 15.60
CA HIS A 8 -3.42 0.13 16.56
C HIS A 8 -2.28 0.51 17.55
N ILE A 9 -1.61 1.65 17.32
CA ILE A 9 -0.61 2.22 18.24
C ILE A 9 -0.84 3.71 18.55
N ASN A 10 -1.94 4.28 18.05
CA ASN A 10 -2.25 5.71 18.17
C ASN A 10 -1.04 6.63 17.87
N LYS A 11 -0.32 6.32 16.79
CA LYS A 11 0.86 7.07 16.32
C LYS A 11 0.70 7.44 14.86
N LYS A 12 1.54 8.38 14.43
CA LYS A 12 1.66 8.79 13.03
C LYS A 12 3.03 8.44 12.49
N LEU A 13 3.06 7.78 11.34
CA LEU A 13 4.26 7.58 10.55
C LEU A 13 4.44 8.80 9.62
N LYS A 14 5.58 9.48 9.72
CA LYS A 14 5.90 10.63 8.85
C LYS A 14 6.71 10.16 7.66
N LEU A 15 6.24 10.51 6.46
CA LEU A 15 6.86 10.14 5.20
C LEU A 15 7.27 11.38 4.40
N LYS A 16 8.52 11.38 3.94
CA LYS A 16 8.99 12.37 2.96
C LYS A 16 8.73 11.80 1.57
N THR A 17 7.64 12.24 0.96
CA THR A 17 7.20 11.79 -0.37
C THR A 17 6.46 12.91 -1.10
N GLU A 18 6.46 12.82 -2.43
CA GLU A 18 5.72 13.69 -3.35
C GLU A 18 4.38 13.06 -3.77
N CYS A 19 4.05 11.86 -3.27
CA CYS A 19 2.76 11.22 -3.54
C CYS A 19 1.59 12.12 -3.15
N ASP A 20 0.54 12.04 -3.96
CA ASP A 20 -0.74 12.69 -3.71
C ASP A 20 -1.42 12.11 -2.48
N GLN A 21 -2.31 12.90 -1.86
CA GLN A 21 -2.96 12.50 -0.61
C GLN A 21 -3.80 11.23 -0.78
N GLU A 22 -4.47 11.05 -1.92
CA GLU A 22 -5.26 9.86 -2.22
C GLU A 22 -4.44 8.56 -2.09
N VAL A 23 -3.19 8.57 -2.57
CA VAL A 23 -2.30 7.40 -2.44
C VAL A 23 -1.92 7.16 -0.98
N ILE A 24 -1.71 8.24 -0.21
CA ILE A 24 -1.41 8.13 1.22
C ILE A 24 -2.59 7.54 1.98
N ASP A 25 -3.80 7.97 1.65
CA ASP A 25 -5.04 7.49 2.29
C ASP A 25 -5.26 6.00 1.99
N GLN A 26 -5.03 5.56 0.75
CA GLN A 26 -5.11 4.12 0.39
C GLN A 26 -4.09 3.27 1.14
N ILE A 27 -2.86 3.76 1.32
CA ILE A 27 -1.83 3.06 2.09
C ILE A 27 -2.24 3.01 3.58
N GLU A 28 -2.78 4.10 4.13
CA GLU A 28 -3.27 4.16 5.51
C GLU A 28 -4.40 3.14 5.75
N GLU A 29 -5.38 3.09 4.86
CA GLU A 29 -6.47 2.13 4.88
C GLU A 29 -5.93 0.70 4.85
N TYR A 30 -5.04 0.40 3.89
CA TYR A 30 -4.44 -0.92 3.76
C TYR A 30 -3.73 -1.37 5.06
N ILE A 31 -2.91 -0.50 5.66
CA ILE A 31 -2.16 -0.87 6.87
C ILE A 31 -3.11 -1.15 8.03
N ASN A 32 -4.11 -0.29 8.26
CA ASN A 32 -5.02 -0.46 9.39
C ASN A 32 -5.94 -1.68 9.19
N GLU A 33 -6.51 -1.86 8.01
CA GLU A 33 -7.36 -3.02 7.71
C GLU A 33 -6.59 -4.33 7.83
N ASN A 34 -5.40 -4.43 7.25
CA ASN A 34 -4.63 -5.67 7.29
C ASN A 34 -4.08 -5.96 8.68
N TYR A 35 -3.83 -4.95 9.50
CA TYR A 35 -3.44 -5.15 10.89
C TYR A 35 -4.57 -5.83 11.68
N GLU A 36 -5.80 -5.32 11.55
CA GLU A 36 -6.99 -5.87 12.22
C GLU A 36 -7.37 -7.24 11.64
N ARG A 37 -7.44 -7.36 10.32
CA ARG A 37 -7.85 -8.60 9.61
C ARG A 37 -7.01 -9.82 9.99
N HIS A 38 -5.71 -9.62 10.25
CA HIS A 38 -4.78 -10.69 10.59
C HIS A 38 -4.60 -10.88 12.11
N ASN A 39 -5.41 -10.23 12.96
CA ASN A 39 -5.33 -10.32 14.42
C ASN A 39 -3.90 -10.10 14.97
N LEU A 40 -3.16 -9.14 14.39
CA LEU A 40 -1.73 -8.94 14.68
C LEU A 40 -1.45 -8.30 16.05
N GLU A 41 -2.50 -8.08 16.85
CA GLU A 41 -2.38 -7.61 18.23
C GLU A 41 -1.71 -8.64 19.16
N ASN A 42 -1.86 -9.93 18.85
CA ASN A 42 -1.40 -11.03 19.70
C ASN A 42 -0.01 -11.56 19.33
N THR A 43 0.72 -10.85 18.47
CA THR A 43 2.08 -11.27 18.07
C THR A 43 3.13 -10.77 19.05
N SER A 44 4.25 -11.48 19.15
CA SER A 44 5.45 -11.00 19.86
C SER A 44 6.22 -9.92 19.10
N ILE A 45 5.83 -9.63 17.85
CA ILE A 45 6.50 -8.67 16.98
C ILE A 45 6.06 -7.25 17.38
N PRO A 46 7.00 -6.29 17.51
CA PRO A 46 6.65 -4.91 17.77
C PRO A 46 5.65 -4.37 16.75
N LYS A 47 4.56 -3.76 17.24
CA LYS A 47 3.49 -3.21 16.40
C LYS A 47 3.96 -2.24 15.30
N LEU A 48 5.00 -1.44 15.59
CA LEU A 48 5.61 -0.54 14.61
C LEU A 48 6.35 -1.30 13.50
N GLU A 49 6.98 -2.43 13.82
CA GLU A 49 7.65 -3.28 12.84
C GLU A 49 6.64 -3.93 11.91
N ILE A 50 5.51 -4.39 12.45
CA ILE A 50 4.36 -4.87 11.66
C ILE A 50 3.84 -3.75 10.74
N SER A 51 3.68 -2.52 11.23
CA SER A 51 3.26 -1.38 10.40
C SER A 51 4.19 -1.13 9.22
N ASN A 52 5.51 -1.22 9.45
CA ASN A 52 6.51 -1.05 8.41
C ASN A 52 6.43 -2.18 7.36
N LEU A 53 6.22 -3.43 7.79
CA LEU A 53 6.02 -4.55 6.87
C LEU A 53 4.75 -4.38 6.03
N LEU A 54 3.65 -3.95 6.65
CA LEU A 54 2.40 -3.68 5.94
C LEU A 54 2.54 -2.52 4.96
N LEU A 55 3.30 -1.48 5.30
CA LEU A 55 3.65 -0.39 4.38
C LEU A 55 4.43 -0.91 3.15
N ILE A 56 5.44 -1.76 3.37
CA ILE A 56 6.21 -2.38 2.28
C ILE A 56 5.29 -3.20 1.38
N ASN A 57 4.39 -3.99 1.96
CA ASN A 57 3.41 -4.79 1.20
C ASN A 57 2.46 -3.91 0.39
N ALA A 58 1.89 -2.85 0.99
CA ALA A 58 1.02 -1.91 0.30
C ALA A 58 1.70 -1.31 -0.94
N VAL A 59 2.95 -0.86 -0.78
CA VAL A 59 3.75 -0.31 -1.89
C VAL A 59 4.02 -1.37 -2.95
N PHE A 60 4.35 -2.60 -2.54
CA PHE A 60 4.59 -3.70 -3.48
C PHE A 60 3.34 -4.07 -4.29
N GLU A 61 2.17 -4.12 -3.66
CA GLU A 61 0.90 -4.37 -4.35
C GLU A 61 0.59 -3.28 -5.38
N VAL A 62 0.72 -2.00 -5.00
CA VAL A 62 0.53 -0.86 -5.92
C VAL A 62 1.48 -0.96 -7.12
N LEU A 63 2.76 -1.28 -6.90
CA LEU A 63 3.74 -1.46 -7.98
C LEU A 63 3.39 -2.64 -8.89
N THR A 64 2.82 -3.71 -8.33
CA THR A 64 2.42 -4.90 -9.08
C THR A 64 1.20 -4.63 -9.94
N LEU A 65 0.17 -3.97 -9.39
CA LEU A 65 -1.02 -3.54 -10.13
C LEU A 65 -0.65 -2.62 -11.30
N ARG A 66 0.32 -1.72 -11.11
CA ARG A 66 0.82 -0.85 -12.20
C ARG A 66 1.46 -1.66 -13.33
N LYS A 67 2.31 -2.64 -13.01
CA LYS A 67 2.92 -3.53 -14.01
C LYS A 67 1.88 -4.33 -14.78
N GLU A 68 0.85 -4.84 -14.11
CA GLU A 68 -0.24 -5.57 -14.76
C GLU A 68 -1.06 -4.68 -15.69
N LYS A 69 -1.36 -3.45 -15.26
CA LYS A 69 -2.03 -2.45 -16.10
C LYS A 69 -1.23 -2.15 -17.37
N ASP A 70 0.08 -1.91 -17.25
CA ASP A 70 0.94 -1.62 -18.40
C ASP A 70 0.99 -2.82 -19.35
N LYS A 71 1.13 -4.04 -18.83
CA LYS A 71 1.09 -5.27 -19.63
C LYS A 71 -0.24 -5.44 -20.37
N ASN A 72 -1.36 -5.14 -19.72
CA ASN A 72 -2.68 -5.21 -20.35
C ASN A 72 -2.86 -4.14 -21.43
N PHE A 73 -2.32 -2.94 -21.22
CA PHE A 73 -2.36 -1.87 -22.21
C PHE A 73 -1.57 -2.23 -23.48
N GLU A 74 -0.39 -2.83 -23.35
CA GLU A 74 0.39 -3.32 -24.49
C GLU A 74 -0.33 -4.46 -25.25
N ARG A 75 -1.05 -5.33 -24.54
CA ARG A 75 -1.91 -6.35 -25.18
C ARG A 75 -3.04 -5.70 -25.99
N ILE A 76 -3.70 -4.67 -25.44
CA ILE A 76 -4.76 -3.94 -26.14
C ILE A 76 -4.21 -3.26 -27.40
N LYS A 77 -3.07 -2.56 -27.32
CA LYS A 77 -2.40 -1.96 -28.49
C LYS A 77 -2.11 -2.99 -29.56
N SER A 78 -1.57 -4.15 -29.19
CA SER A 78 -1.25 -5.23 -30.13
C SER A 78 -2.47 -5.81 -30.82
N ILE A 79 -3.62 -5.86 -30.15
CA ILE A 79 -4.90 -6.27 -30.77
C ILE A 79 -5.37 -5.19 -31.75
N LEU A 80 -5.39 -3.93 -31.33
CA LEU A 80 -5.86 -2.82 -32.15
C LEU A 80 -4.99 -2.59 -33.40
N SER A 81 -3.68 -2.86 -33.33
CA SER A 81 -2.78 -2.72 -34.48
C SER A 81 -2.95 -3.80 -35.55
N LYS A 82 -3.78 -4.83 -35.30
CA LYS A 82 -4.07 -5.91 -36.24
C LYS A 82 -5.43 -5.74 -36.94
N ILE A 83 -6.17 -4.69 -36.58
CA ILE A 83 -7.43 -4.26 -37.20
C ILE A 83 -7.11 -3.13 -38.17
#